data_AF-A0A969IAD8-F1
#
_entry.id   AF-A0A969IAD8-F1
#
_cell.length_a   1.000
_cell.length_b   1.000
_cell.length_c   1.000
_cell.angle_alpha   90.00
_cell.angle_beta   90.00
_cell.angle_gamma   90.00
#
_symmetry.space_group_name_H-M   'P 1'
#
loop_
_entity.id
_entity.type
_entity.pdbx_description
1 polymer ?
#
loop_
_entity_poly.entity_id
_entity_poly.type
_entity_poly.pdbx_seq_one_letter_code
_entity_poly.pdbx_strand_id
1 'polypeptide(L)'
;MQDQSDTQRRRSGYRQLIEKFNYTQDALGREIGRSRSHIANTIRLLQLPQTVQDYIYSGKLSAGHARTLVGHADPEGMAKDLIEGKMNVREAEEKSRKAKG
;
A
#
# COMPACT_ATOMS: atom_id res chain seq x y z
N MET A 1 19.73 -6.96 0.66
CA MET A 1 18.73 -6.77 -0.43
C MET A 1 17.73 -7.94 -0.57
N GLN A 2 17.73 -8.97 0.28
CA GLN A 2 16.83 -10.15 0.14
C GLN A 2 15.39 -9.99 0.70
N ASP A 3 15.12 -9.06 1.61
CA ASP A 3 13.80 -8.96 2.30
C ASP A 3 12.68 -8.31 1.45
N GLN A 4 13.05 -7.52 0.44
CA GLN A 4 12.11 -6.68 -0.31
C GLN A 4 11.42 -7.42 -1.48
N SER A 5 12.10 -8.38 -2.12
CA SER A 5 11.49 -9.28 -3.11
C SER A 5 10.40 -10.15 -2.47
N ASP A 6 10.64 -10.57 -1.22
CA ASP A 6 9.74 -11.41 -0.47
C ASP A 6 8.47 -10.64 -0.10
N THR A 7 8.60 -9.35 0.22
CA THR A 7 7.45 -8.48 0.48
C THR A 7 6.50 -8.39 -0.73
N GLN A 8 7.04 -8.30 -1.95
CA GLN A 8 6.20 -8.27 -3.15
C GLN A 8 5.59 -9.62 -3.53
N ARG A 9 6.38 -10.69 -3.40
CA ARG A 9 5.86 -12.05 -3.57
C ARG A 9 4.72 -12.32 -2.60
N ARG A 10 4.85 -11.89 -1.34
CA ARG A 10 3.79 -12.00 -0.32
C ARG A 10 2.55 -11.20 -0.69
N ARG A 11 2.71 -9.94 -1.13
CA ARG A 11 1.60 -9.11 -1.62
C ARG A 11 0.81 -9.79 -2.73
N SER A 12 1.50 -10.23 -3.78
CA SER A 12 0.88 -10.94 -4.90
C SER A 12 0.25 -12.27 -4.45
N GLY A 13 0.92 -13.01 -3.57
CA GLY A 13 0.43 -14.26 -3.00
C GLY A 13 -0.87 -14.07 -2.21
N TYR A 14 -0.96 -13.03 -1.36
CA TYR A 14 -2.20 -12.73 -0.62
C TYR A 14 -3.35 -12.41 -1.56
N ARG A 15 -3.11 -11.61 -2.61
CA ARG A 15 -4.10 -11.29 -3.63
C ARG A 15 -4.59 -12.56 -4.34
N GLN A 16 -3.68 -13.44 -4.74
CA GLN A 16 -4.04 -14.71 -5.39
C GLN A 16 -4.84 -15.64 -4.47
N LEU A 17 -4.47 -15.75 -3.19
CA LEU A 17 -5.23 -16.56 -2.22
C LEU A 17 -6.68 -16.06 -2.07
N ILE A 18 -6.87 -14.74 -2.04
CA ILE A 18 -8.21 -14.14 -1.95
C ILE A 18 -8.99 -14.32 -3.25
N GLU A 19 -8.40 -13.98 -4.41
CA GLU A 19 -9.10 -13.97 -5.70
C GLU A 19 -9.31 -15.37 -6.29
N LYS A 20 -8.32 -16.27 -6.19
CA LYS A 20 -8.38 -17.61 -6.80
C LYS A 20 -8.97 -18.68 -5.88
N PHE A 21 -8.80 -18.53 -4.57
CA PHE A 21 -9.22 -19.54 -3.59
C PHE A 21 -10.35 -19.03 -2.69
N ASN A 22 -11.00 -17.91 -3.04
CA ASN A 22 -12.12 -17.31 -2.30
C ASN A 22 -11.87 -17.09 -0.80
N TYR A 23 -10.60 -16.91 -0.39
CA TYR A 23 -10.30 -16.55 0.98
C TYR A 23 -10.87 -15.17 1.29
N THR A 24 -11.50 -15.02 2.46
CA THR A 24 -11.71 -13.69 3.02
C THR A 24 -10.38 -13.15 3.56
N GLN A 25 -10.23 -11.83 3.59
CA GLN A 25 -9.06 -11.18 4.21
C GLN A 25 -8.89 -11.58 5.69
N ASP A 26 -10.00 -11.87 6.37
CA ASP A 26 -10.01 -12.30 7.76
C ASP A 26 -9.51 -13.73 7.92
N ALA A 27 -10.03 -14.67 7.11
CA ALA A 27 -9.59 -16.06 7.10
C ALA A 27 -8.10 -16.18 6.75
N LEU A 28 -7.66 -15.47 5.71
CA LEU A 28 -6.25 -15.46 5.32
C LEU A 28 -5.37 -14.88 6.45
N GLY A 29 -5.82 -13.81 7.11
CA GLY A 29 -5.12 -13.23 8.25
C GLY A 29 -4.93 -14.22 9.39
N ARG A 30 -5.99 -14.93 9.79
CA ARG A 30 -5.94 -15.96 10.84
C ARG A 30 -4.95 -17.07 10.48
N GLU A 31 -5.00 -17.57 9.25
CA GLU A 31 -4.14 -18.65 8.78
C GLU A 31 -2.64 -18.31 8.87
N ILE A 32 -2.28 -17.07 8.53
CA ILE A 32 -0.86 -16.64 8.49
C ILE A 32 -0.42 -15.84 9.73
N GLY A 33 -1.24 -15.78 10.77
CA GLY A 33 -0.95 -15.06 12.02
C GLY A 33 -0.86 -13.54 11.87
N ARG A 34 -1.68 -12.94 10.99
CA ARG A 34 -1.73 -11.49 10.73
C ARG A 34 -3.15 -10.94 10.88
N SER A 35 -3.29 -9.66 11.21
CA SER A 35 -4.61 -9.04 11.28
C SER A 35 -5.25 -8.90 9.89
N ARG A 36 -6.59 -8.96 9.83
CA ARG A 36 -7.34 -8.63 8.60
C ARG A 36 -6.90 -7.28 8.00
N SER A 37 -6.67 -6.28 8.84
CA SER A 37 -6.23 -4.95 8.42
C SER A 37 -4.83 -4.96 7.80
N HIS A 38 -3.91 -5.80 8.28
CA HIS A 38 -2.60 -5.99 7.68
C HIS A 38 -2.70 -6.57 6.27
N ILE A 39 -3.53 -7.61 6.08
CA ILE A 39 -3.79 -8.21 4.76
C ILE A 39 -4.38 -7.17 3.80
N ALA A 40 -5.44 -6.49 4.23
CA ALA A 40 -6.12 -5.46 3.43
C ALA A 40 -5.15 -4.35 2.99
N ASN A 41 -4.36 -3.81 3.92
CA ASN A 41 -3.39 -2.75 3.64
C ASN A 41 -2.29 -3.22 2.68
N THR A 42 -1.85 -4.46 2.83
CA THR A 42 -0.80 -5.04 2.00
C THR A 42 -1.27 -5.16 0.54
N ILE A 43 -2.50 -5.60 0.32
CA ILE A 43 -3.09 -5.75 -1.02
C ILE A 43 -3.41 -4.39 -1.64
N ARG A 44 -3.93 -3.44 -0.86
CA ARG A 44 -4.22 -2.08 -1.35
C ARG A 44 -3.00 -1.39 -1.96
N LEU A 45 -1.81 -1.70 -1.47
CA LEU A 45 -0.57 -1.12 -2.00
C LEU A 45 -0.23 -1.65 -3.40
N LEU A 46 -0.81 -2.78 -3.84
CA LEU A 46 -0.76 -3.23 -5.24
C LEU A 46 -1.71 -2.45 -6.16
N GLN A 47 -2.64 -1.66 -5.62
CA GLN A 47 -3.57 -0.84 -6.40
C GLN A 47 -2.94 0.50 -6.80
N LEU A 48 -1.78 0.85 -6.26
CA LEU A 48 -1.07 2.07 -6.60
C LEU A 48 -0.43 1.98 -7.99
N PRO A 49 -0.26 3.10 -8.70
CA PRO A 49 0.49 3.12 -9.96
C PRO A 49 1.91 2.57 -9.79
N GLN A 50 2.45 2.02 -10.88
CA GLN A 50 3.78 1.41 -10.87
C GLN A 50 4.85 2.37 -10.34
N THR A 51 4.80 3.65 -10.75
CA THR A 51 5.71 4.70 -10.27
C THR A 51 5.74 4.83 -8.74
N VAL A 52 4.58 4.78 -8.10
CA VAL A 52 4.47 4.87 -6.63
C VAL A 52 4.97 3.59 -5.98
N GLN A 53 4.69 2.43 -6.58
CA GLN A 53 5.26 1.16 -6.11
C GLN A 53 6.78 1.18 -6.19
N ASP A 54 7.36 1.75 -7.24
CA ASP A 54 8.79 1.91 -7.43
C ASP A 54 9.42 2.81 -6.36
N TYR A 55 8.73 3.88 -5.95
CA TYR A 55 9.18 4.69 -4.82
C TYR A 55 9.16 3.95 -3.49
N ILE A 56 8.22 3.02 -3.30
CA ILE A 56 8.23 2.12 -2.12
C ILE A 56 9.41 1.15 -2.22
N TYR A 57 9.68 0.61 -3.41
CA TYR A 57 10.81 -0.30 -3.64
C TYR A 57 12.16 0.34 -3.41
N SER A 58 12.33 1.57 -3.90
CA SER A 58 13.57 2.32 -3.71
C SER A 58 13.70 2.88 -2.29
N GLY A 59 12.76 2.61 -1.38
CA GLY A 59 12.74 3.13 -0.01
C GLY A 59 12.47 4.64 0.11
N LYS A 60 12.10 5.31 -1.00
CA LYS A 60 11.75 6.74 -1.02
C LYS A 60 10.41 7.00 -0.32
N LEU A 61 9.51 6.04 -0.35
CA LEU A 61 8.25 6.06 0.39
C LEU A 61 8.15 4.89 1.35
N SER A 62 7.75 5.18 2.59
CA SER A 62 7.36 4.14 3.53
C SER A 62 5.99 3.55 3.14
N ALA A 63 5.69 2.35 3.62
CA ALA A 63 4.34 1.78 3.51
C ALA A 63 3.28 2.63 4.25
N GLY A 64 3.69 3.48 5.20
CA GLY A 64 2.82 4.48 5.82
C GLY A 64 2.40 5.55 4.82
N HIS A 65 3.38 6.17 4.15
CA HIS A 65 3.13 7.19 3.11
C HIS A 65 2.29 6.62 1.98
N ALA A 66 2.65 5.45 1.47
CA ALA A 66 1.94 4.87 0.35
C ALA A 66 0.46 4.56 0.66
N ARG A 67 0.12 4.26 1.92
CA ARG A 67 -1.28 4.03 2.31
C ARG A 67 -2.14 5.27 2.21
N THR A 68 -1.58 6.47 2.38
CA THR A 68 -2.34 7.72 2.22
C THR A 68 -2.68 7.99 0.75
N LEU A 69 -1.90 7.44 -0.17
CA LEU A 69 -2.08 7.59 -1.62
C LEU A 69 -3.16 6.65 -2.19
N VAL A 70 -3.53 5.59 -1.46
CA VAL A 70 -4.50 4.61 -1.95
C VAL A 70 -5.88 5.25 -2.12
N GLY A 71 -6.38 5.25 -3.35
CA GLY A 71 -7.66 5.84 -3.73
C GLY A 71 -7.65 7.36 -3.84
N HIS A 72 -6.48 7.99 -3.94
CA HIS A 72 -6.34 9.40 -4.28
C HIS A 72 -6.51 9.60 -5.80
N ALA A 73 -6.99 10.78 -6.22
CA ALA A 73 -7.19 11.11 -7.63
C ALA A 73 -5.86 11.22 -8.40
N ASP A 74 -4.84 11.79 -7.76
CA ASP A 74 -3.47 11.87 -8.29
C ASP A 74 -2.48 11.34 -7.23
N PRO A 75 -2.28 10.00 -7.16
CA PRO A 75 -1.34 9.42 -6.21
C PRO A 75 0.13 9.65 -6.61
N GLU A 76 0.43 9.91 -7.88
CA GLU A 76 1.82 10.12 -8.35
C GLU A 76 2.34 11.51 -8.02
N GLY A 77 1.54 12.56 -8.26
CA GLY A 77 1.90 13.94 -7.88
C GLY A 77 2.08 14.06 -6.37
N MET A 78 1.16 13.49 -5.60
CA MET A 78 1.25 13.49 -4.14
C MET A 78 2.42 12.66 -3.60
N ALA A 79 2.77 11.55 -4.26
CA ALA A 79 3.99 10.80 -3.94
C ALA A 79 5.25 11.65 -4.13
N LYS A 80 5.33 12.42 -5.23
CA LYS A 80 6.46 13.33 -5.47
C LYS A 80 6.56 14.40 -4.40
N ASP A 81 5.45 15.04 -4.06
CA ASP A 81 5.44 16.08 -3.01
C ASP A 81 5.91 15.53 -1.65
N LEU A 82 5.53 14.29 -1.30
CA LEU A 82 5.99 13.61 -0.09
C LEU A 82 7.49 13.30 -0.11
N ILE A 83 8.03 12.92 -1.27
CA ILE A 83 9.47 12.63 -1.43
C ILE A 83 10.30 13.92 -1.40
N GLU A 84 9.80 14.98 -2.03
CA GLU A 84 10.45 16.29 -2.10
C GLU A 84 10.32 17.09 -0.79
N GLY A 85 9.61 16.57 0.21
CA GLY A 85 9.42 17.23 1.51
C GLY A 85 8.50 18.45 1.45
N LYS A 86 7.72 18.61 0.38
CA LYS A 86 6.73 19.68 0.23
C LYS A 86 5.51 19.49 1.12
N MET A 87 5.32 18.29 1.65
CA MET A 87 4.30 17.98 2.64
C MET A 87 4.71 16.82 3.55
N ASN A 88 4.17 16.79 4.77
CA ASN A 88 4.37 15.71 5.72
C ASN A 88 3.23 14.67 5.68
N VAL A 89 3.40 13.55 6.39
CA VAL A 89 2.44 12.43 6.41
C VAL A 89 1.06 12.84 6.90
N ARG A 90 0.98 13.74 7.88
CA ARG A 90 -0.31 14.21 8.44
C ARG A 90 -1.06 15.05 7.41
N GLU A 91 -0.36 15.94 6.73
CA GLU A 91 -0.92 16.75 5.64
C GLU A 91 -1.40 15.86 4.48
N ALA A 92 -0.64 14.81 4.17
CA ALA A 92 -1.04 13.81 3.19
C ALA A 92 -2.29 13.03 3.62
N GLU A 93 -2.42 12.64 4.88
CA GLU A 93 -3.62 12.01 5.42
C GLU A 93 -4.85 12.94 5.37
N GLU A 94 -4.67 14.24 5.63
CA GLU A 94 -5.73 15.23 5.50
C GLU A 94 -6.21 15.41 4.07
N LYS A 95 -5.29 15.55 3.11
CA LYS A 95 -5.64 15.66 1.68
C LYS A 95 -6.35 14.40 1.18
N SER A 96 -5.87 13.21 1.58
CA SER A 96 -6.49 11.93 1.20
C SER A 96 -7.90 11.76 1.76
N ARG A 97 -8.17 12.22 3.00
CA ARG A 97 -9.54 12.25 3.55
C ARG A 97 -10.46 13.18 2.76
N LYS A 98 -10.00 14.37 2.39
CA LYS A 98 -10.79 15.34 1.63
C LYS A 98 -11.11 14.86 0.22
N ALA A 99 -10.21 14.10 -0.41
CA ALA A 99 -10.41 13.53 -1.74
C ALA A 99 -11.40 12.34 -1.78
N LYS A 100 -11.78 11.78 -0.63
CA LYS A 100 -12.71 10.64 -0.50
C LYS A 100 -14.13 11.03 -0.10
N GLY A 101 -14.38 12.32 0.15
CA GLY A 101 -15.72 12.89 0.40
C GLY A 101 -16.17 13.68 -0.81
#